data_AF-M1ADJ0-F1
#
_entry.id   AF-M1ADJ0-F1
#
_cell.length_a   1.000
_cell.length_b   1.000
_cell.length_c   1.000
_cell.angle_alpha   90.00
_cell.angle_beta   90.00
_cell.angle_gamma   90.00
#
_symmetry.space_group_name_H-M   'P 1'
#
loop_
_entity.id
_entity.type
_entity.pdbx_description
1 polymer ?
#
loop_
_entity_poly.entity_id
_entity_poly.type
_entity_poly.pdbx_seq_one_letter_code
_entity_poly.pdbx_strand_id
1 'polypeptide(L)'
;MYFNRLKELSTNPQLVARLKFLVRDVLDLRANNWVPRREEVKAKTINEIHSEAEKTLGLRPGATLSIRNARAPPGAQGNLGPGGYPINRPGTGGMMPGMPGARKMPGMPGMDNDIWEVPRSRMPRGAQQPLIGKSPSLNTRLLPQGSNVSMSGRSSALLQGSGGPPVRPSGYVSGMEPVSQVPVPVKLSPTSTVLPVAEKPQVPAARSNPEELKRKTVSLLEEYFSVRILDEALQCIEELKSPAFYPEVVEKAISLGLDKSPPRVEPVAQLLEHLFAKKVFTASDLATGCLNFASQLEDLAMDLPKAPANFGEIISKLVLTGAMDFKLVNEILQKVTDDLYEKDLFAAIMKAISSSPTGQGVLDSQAPDVEACKNLFQ
;
A
#
# COMPACT_ATOMS: atom_id res chain seq x y z
N MET A 1 -11.03 -21.45 -1.83
CA MET A 1 -12.26 -21.61 -1.02
C MET A 1 -13.02 -20.30 -0.77
N TYR A 2 -12.35 -19.17 -0.52
CA TYR A 2 -12.96 -17.88 -0.12
C TYR A 2 -14.16 -17.40 -0.94
N PHE A 3 -14.14 -17.52 -2.27
CA PHE A 3 -15.26 -17.06 -3.10
C PHE A 3 -16.58 -17.83 -2.91
N ASN A 4 -16.52 -19.09 -2.43
CA ASN A 4 -17.73 -19.82 -2.03
C ASN A 4 -18.32 -19.20 -0.76
N ARG A 5 -17.46 -18.82 0.20
CA ARG A 5 -17.88 -18.11 1.42
C ARG A 5 -18.38 -16.70 1.12
N LEU A 6 -17.76 -15.95 0.21
CA LEU A 6 -18.32 -14.66 -0.27
C LEU A 6 -19.71 -14.87 -0.90
N LYS A 7 -19.91 -15.93 -1.69
CA LYS A 7 -21.22 -16.25 -2.28
C LYS A 7 -22.28 -16.48 -1.20
N GLU A 8 -21.99 -17.28 -0.18
CA GLU A 8 -22.86 -17.48 1.00
C GLU A 8 -23.17 -16.17 1.75
N LEU A 9 -22.14 -15.35 2.00
CA LEU A 9 -22.28 -14.05 2.68
C LEU A 9 -23.13 -13.05 1.86
N SER A 10 -23.06 -13.11 0.52
CA SER A 10 -23.87 -12.27 -0.38
C SER A 10 -25.38 -12.56 -0.32
N THR A 11 -25.75 -13.74 0.18
CA THR A 11 -27.13 -14.24 0.32
C THR A 11 -27.64 -14.23 1.76
N ASN A 12 -26.79 -14.03 2.77
CA ASN A 12 -27.17 -14.10 4.17
C ASN A 12 -28.14 -12.95 4.55
N PRO A 13 -29.33 -13.22 5.14
CA PRO A 13 -30.27 -12.17 5.53
C PRO A 13 -29.73 -11.25 6.64
N GLN A 14 -28.92 -11.76 7.57
CA GLN A 14 -28.44 -11.01 8.75
C GLN A 14 -27.37 -9.94 8.44
N LEU A 15 -26.74 -9.98 7.27
CA LEU A 15 -25.75 -8.96 6.86
C LEU A 15 -26.43 -7.66 6.40
N VAL A 16 -25.83 -6.52 6.76
CA VAL A 16 -26.29 -5.18 6.33
C VAL A 16 -26.24 -5.07 4.81
N ALA A 17 -27.27 -4.48 4.19
CA ALA A 17 -27.42 -4.38 2.73
C ALA A 17 -26.16 -3.82 2.02
N ARG A 18 -25.54 -2.76 2.58
CA ARG A 18 -24.31 -2.17 2.03
C ARG A 18 -23.15 -3.16 1.93
N LEU A 19 -22.95 -4.00 2.93
CA LEU A 19 -21.91 -5.04 2.92
C LEU A 19 -22.23 -6.13 1.88
N LYS A 20 -23.50 -6.50 1.74
CA LYS A 20 -23.94 -7.47 0.71
C LYS A 20 -23.71 -6.94 -0.70
N PHE A 21 -23.90 -5.65 -0.95
CA PHE A 21 -23.56 -5.03 -2.23
C PHE A 21 -22.04 -5.01 -2.49
N LEU A 22 -21.21 -4.66 -1.51
CA LEU A 22 -19.75 -4.69 -1.66
C LEU A 22 -19.23 -6.10 -1.96
N VAL A 23 -19.74 -7.13 -1.27
CA VAL A 23 -19.39 -8.54 -1.53
C VAL A 23 -19.83 -8.98 -2.94
N ARG A 24 -20.98 -8.49 -3.43
CA ARG A 24 -21.44 -8.75 -4.81
C ARG A 24 -20.57 -8.05 -5.85
N ASP A 25 -20.16 -6.80 -5.62
CA ASP A 25 -19.26 -6.10 -6.54
C ASP A 25 -17.89 -6.81 -6.65
N VAL A 26 -17.34 -7.36 -5.56
CA VAL A 26 -16.11 -8.17 -5.61
C VAL A 26 -16.31 -9.50 -6.36
N LEU A 27 -17.44 -10.18 -6.17
CA LEU A 27 -17.79 -11.39 -6.92
C LEU A 27 -17.95 -11.11 -8.43
N ASP A 28 -18.59 -9.99 -8.77
CA ASP A 28 -18.83 -9.56 -10.15
C ASP A 28 -17.53 -9.07 -10.82
N LEU A 29 -16.65 -8.37 -10.11
CA LEU A 29 -15.32 -8.01 -10.61
C LEU A 29 -14.52 -9.28 -10.97
N ARG A 30 -14.50 -10.28 -10.10
CA ARG A 30 -13.85 -11.57 -10.39
C ARG A 30 -14.46 -12.27 -11.61
N ALA A 31 -15.78 -12.22 -11.78
CA ALA A 31 -16.45 -12.80 -12.97
C ALA A 31 -16.09 -12.07 -14.28
N ASN A 32 -15.70 -10.80 -14.20
CA ASN A 32 -15.29 -9.96 -15.33
C ASN A 32 -13.76 -9.75 -15.41
N ASN A 33 -12.96 -10.72 -14.94
CA ASN A 33 -11.48 -10.67 -14.96
C ASN A 33 -10.89 -9.38 -14.35
N TRP A 34 -11.51 -8.88 -13.28
CA TRP A 34 -11.15 -7.65 -12.57
C TRP A 34 -11.25 -6.36 -13.39
N VAL A 35 -11.96 -6.38 -14.52
CA VAL A 35 -12.28 -5.17 -15.29
C VAL A 35 -13.42 -4.40 -14.58
N PRO A 36 -13.23 -3.12 -14.19
CA PRO A 36 -14.29 -2.32 -13.59
C PRO A 36 -15.46 -2.10 -14.56
N ARG A 37 -16.69 -2.44 -14.13
CA ARG A 37 -17.92 -2.25 -14.95
C ARG A 37 -18.27 -0.80 -15.26
N ARG A 38 -17.64 0.15 -14.57
CA ARG A 38 -17.78 1.58 -14.82
C ARG A 38 -16.37 2.08 -15.05
N GLU A 39 -16.14 2.76 -16.17
CA GLU A 39 -14.93 3.56 -16.33
C GLU A 39 -14.82 4.50 -15.12
N GLU A 40 -13.62 4.62 -14.56
CA GLU A 40 -13.38 5.61 -13.53
C GLU A 40 -13.69 6.98 -14.12
N VAL A 41 -14.77 7.61 -13.63
CA VAL A 41 -15.15 8.95 -14.05
C VAL A 41 -14.16 9.93 -13.40
N LYS A 42 -12.94 9.97 -13.97
CA LYS A 42 -12.08 11.15 -13.90
C LYS A 42 -12.95 12.33 -14.28
N ALA A 43 -12.94 13.37 -13.46
CA ALA A 43 -13.77 14.55 -13.68
C ALA A 43 -13.47 15.09 -15.09
N LYS A 44 -14.44 14.94 -16.00
CA LYS A 44 -14.33 15.40 -17.38
C LYS A 44 -13.87 16.86 -17.37
N THR A 45 -12.87 17.18 -18.16
CA THR A 45 -12.36 18.56 -18.20
C THR A 45 -13.48 19.47 -18.73
N ILE A 46 -13.58 20.73 -18.29
CA ILE A 46 -14.61 21.67 -18.79
C ILE A 46 -14.66 21.71 -20.33
N ASN A 47 -13.50 21.66 -20.97
CA ASN A 47 -13.36 21.63 -22.43
C ASN A 47 -13.94 20.35 -23.08
N GLU A 48 -13.90 19.23 -22.35
CA GLU A 48 -14.38 17.90 -22.76
C GLU A 48 -15.90 17.84 -22.68
N ILE A 49 -16.49 18.42 -21.61
CA ILE A 49 -17.94 18.58 -21.47
C ILE A 49 -18.50 19.49 -22.57
N HIS A 50 -17.80 20.59 -22.89
CA HIS A 50 -18.21 21.51 -23.95
C HIS A 50 -18.12 20.88 -25.35
N SER A 51 -17.05 20.14 -25.67
CA SER A 51 -16.90 19.50 -26.98
C SER A 51 -17.84 18.30 -27.16
N GLU A 52 -18.14 17.55 -26.10
CA GLU A 52 -19.16 16.50 -26.10
C GLU A 52 -20.56 17.08 -26.34
N ALA A 53 -20.90 18.19 -25.69
CA ALA A 53 -22.16 18.91 -25.91
C ALA A 53 -22.28 19.46 -27.34
N GLU A 54 -21.22 20.07 -27.88
CA GLU A 54 -21.19 20.59 -29.25
C GLU A 54 -21.36 19.47 -30.28
N LYS A 55 -20.65 18.35 -30.10
CA LYS A 55 -20.78 17.17 -30.97
C LYS A 55 -22.17 16.54 -30.91
N THR A 56 -22.81 16.52 -29.74
CA THR A 56 -24.14 15.94 -29.53
C THR A 56 -25.25 16.81 -30.11
N LEU A 57 -25.09 18.14 -30.07
CA LEU A 57 -26.04 19.12 -30.62
C LEU A 57 -25.75 19.54 -32.07
N GLY A 58 -24.73 18.95 -32.71
CA GLY A 58 -24.33 19.30 -34.08
C GLY A 58 -23.79 20.73 -34.23
N LEU A 59 -23.36 21.35 -33.14
CA LEU A 59 -22.89 22.74 -33.10
C LEU A 59 -21.43 22.84 -33.54
N ARG A 60 -21.06 23.99 -34.12
CA ARG A 60 -19.67 24.28 -34.49
C ARG A 60 -18.80 24.33 -33.22
N PRO A 61 -17.56 23.78 -33.26
CA PRO A 61 -16.62 23.87 -32.16
C PRO A 61 -16.45 25.30 -31.62
N GLY A 62 -16.63 25.47 -30.31
CA GLY A 62 -16.56 26.74 -29.59
C GLY A 62 -17.89 27.50 -29.43
N ALA A 63 -19.01 27.02 -29.99
CA ALA A 63 -20.32 27.65 -29.85
C ALA A 63 -20.79 27.76 -28.39
N THR A 64 -20.52 26.76 -27.55
CA THR A 64 -20.94 26.73 -26.14
C THR A 64 -20.20 27.74 -25.27
N LEU A 65 -18.94 28.06 -25.60
CA LEU A 65 -18.16 29.11 -24.95
C LEU A 65 -18.74 30.51 -25.25
N SER A 66 -19.22 30.73 -26.48
CA SER A 66 -19.77 32.01 -26.92
C SER A 66 -21.07 32.40 -26.20
N ILE A 67 -21.92 31.42 -25.89
CA ILE A 67 -23.17 31.62 -25.13
C ILE A 67 -22.92 32.26 -23.75
N ARG A 68 -21.77 31.96 -23.12
CA ARG A 68 -21.42 32.49 -21.80
C ARG A 68 -21.13 34.00 -21.80
N ASN A 69 -20.69 34.55 -22.94
CA ASN A 69 -20.47 35.99 -23.12
C ASN A 69 -21.72 36.75 -23.60
N ALA A 70 -22.78 36.06 -24.05
CA ALA A 70 -24.00 36.69 -24.57
C ALA A 70 -24.93 37.27 -23.48
N ARG A 71 -24.53 37.24 -22.20
CA ARG A 71 -25.32 37.78 -21.07
C ARG A 71 -25.01 39.25 -20.74
N ALA A 72 -24.48 40.01 -21.70
CA ALA A 72 -24.39 41.46 -21.65
C ALA A 72 -25.62 42.09 -22.34
N PRO A 73 -26.37 43.01 -21.70
CA PRO A 73 -27.58 43.58 -22.28
C PRO A 73 -27.25 44.54 -23.44
N PRO A 74 -28.07 44.57 -24.51
CA PRO A 74 -27.84 45.46 -25.65
C PRO A 74 -28.28 46.90 -25.36
N GLY A 75 -27.37 47.85 -25.57
CA GLY A 75 -27.69 49.23 -25.95
C GLY A 75 -28.21 50.17 -24.86
N ALA A 76 -27.29 50.95 -24.28
CA ALA A 76 -27.60 52.28 -23.75
C ALA A 76 -26.53 53.25 -24.25
N GLN A 77 -26.87 54.09 -25.23
CA GLN A 77 -25.99 55.12 -25.77
C GLN A 77 -26.67 56.47 -25.60
N GLY A 78 -25.98 57.44 -25.01
CA GLY A 78 -26.54 58.76 -24.76
C GLY A 78 -25.46 59.79 -24.43
N ASN A 79 -25.02 60.52 -25.46
CA ASN A 79 -24.36 61.82 -25.29
C ASN A 79 -24.73 62.70 -26.50
N LEU A 80 -24.93 64.00 -26.27
CA LEU A 80 -25.72 64.90 -27.12
C LEU A 80 -24.91 65.58 -28.26
N GLY A 81 -25.58 65.85 -29.38
CA GLY A 81 -25.10 66.71 -30.49
C GLY A 81 -26.26 66.99 -31.49
N PRO A 82 -26.46 68.23 -31.99
CA PRO A 82 -27.78 68.62 -32.53
C PRO A 82 -27.87 68.79 -34.07
N GLY A 83 -29.05 68.53 -34.63
CA GLY A 83 -29.50 69.12 -35.91
C GLY A 83 -30.29 68.19 -36.84
N GLY A 84 -31.44 68.66 -37.35
CA GLY A 84 -32.07 68.13 -38.57
C GLY A 84 -33.28 67.21 -38.43
N TYR A 85 -34.47 67.78 -38.23
CA TYR A 85 -35.73 67.24 -38.80
C TYR A 85 -35.89 67.82 -40.22
N PRO A 86 -36.50 67.12 -41.21
CA PRO A 86 -37.98 67.06 -41.24
C PRO A 86 -38.69 65.84 -41.88
N ILE A 87 -39.86 65.51 -41.32
CA ILE A 87 -41.18 65.29 -41.98
C ILE A 87 -41.32 64.16 -43.03
N ASN A 88 -42.17 63.15 -42.72
CA ASN A 88 -43.53 63.12 -43.30
C ASN A 88 -44.59 62.30 -42.50
N ARG A 89 -45.86 62.68 -42.70
CA ARG A 89 -47.13 62.26 -42.03
C ARG A 89 -47.84 61.12 -42.81
N PRO A 90 -49.07 60.66 -42.45
CA PRO A 90 -49.71 60.45 -41.13
C PRO A 90 -50.45 59.08 -41.01
N GLY A 91 -50.86 58.67 -39.79
CA GLY A 91 -51.76 57.52 -39.61
C GLY A 91 -52.30 57.34 -38.20
N THR A 92 -53.45 57.98 -37.92
CA THR A 92 -54.52 57.65 -36.94
C THR A 92 -54.18 56.60 -35.86
N GLY A 93 -54.10 56.89 -34.56
CA GLY A 93 -54.88 57.87 -33.80
C GLY A 93 -56.10 57.20 -33.15
N GLY A 94 -55.87 56.34 -32.15
CA GLY A 94 -56.93 55.57 -31.48
C GLY A 94 -56.58 55.27 -30.01
N MET A 95 -57.04 56.13 -29.10
CA MET A 95 -57.00 55.89 -27.66
C MET A 95 -58.26 55.14 -27.23
N MET A 96 -58.12 54.09 -26.41
CA MET A 96 -59.23 53.51 -25.62
C MET A 96 -58.66 52.85 -24.35
N PRO A 97 -58.81 53.47 -23.16
CA PRO A 97 -58.42 52.86 -21.89
C PRO A 97 -59.55 51.99 -21.32
N GLY A 98 -59.19 50.84 -20.75
CA GLY A 98 -60.00 50.15 -19.74
C GLY A 98 -60.44 48.73 -20.09
N MET A 99 -59.94 47.76 -19.31
CA MET A 99 -60.72 46.59 -18.90
C MET A 99 -60.13 46.02 -17.59
N PRO A 100 -60.91 45.86 -16.51
CA PRO A 100 -60.47 45.20 -15.28
C PRO A 100 -60.77 43.69 -15.31
N GLY A 101 -60.07 42.92 -14.47
CA GLY A 101 -60.59 41.64 -13.97
C GLY A 101 -60.16 40.38 -14.72
N ALA A 102 -59.42 39.54 -13.98
CA ALA A 102 -58.98 38.19 -14.32
C ALA A 102 -59.98 37.27 -15.06
N ARG A 103 -59.46 36.47 -15.99
CA ARG A 103 -59.96 35.11 -16.26
C ARG A 103 -58.79 34.11 -16.28
N LYS A 104 -58.92 33.05 -15.49
CA LYS A 104 -57.99 31.92 -15.43
C LYS A 104 -58.10 31.09 -16.71
N MET A 105 -56.97 30.63 -17.24
CA MET A 105 -56.88 29.54 -18.21
C MET A 105 -56.47 28.25 -17.48
N PRO A 106 -57.28 27.18 -17.49
CA PRO A 106 -56.88 25.88 -16.95
C PRO A 106 -55.92 25.14 -17.90
N GLY A 107 -54.97 24.36 -17.36
CA GLY A 107 -54.28 23.31 -18.13
C GLY A 107 -52.77 23.39 -18.31
N MET A 108 -52.00 24.00 -17.39
CA MET A 108 -50.53 23.83 -17.34
C MET A 108 -50.12 23.29 -15.97
N PRO A 109 -49.38 22.17 -15.86
CA PRO A 109 -48.85 21.68 -14.59
C PRO A 109 -47.83 22.67 -14.04
N GLY A 110 -48.04 23.14 -12.81
CA GLY A 110 -47.00 23.88 -12.09
C GLY A 110 -45.91 22.92 -11.61
N MET A 111 -44.64 23.26 -11.82
CA MET A 111 -43.55 22.63 -11.09
C MET A 111 -43.58 23.12 -9.64
N ASP A 112 -43.69 22.20 -8.70
CA ASP A 112 -43.52 22.48 -7.27
C ASP A 112 -42.09 22.96 -6.99
N ASN A 113 -41.96 24.16 -6.42
CA ASN A 113 -40.69 24.74 -5.96
C ASN A 113 -40.58 24.64 -4.43
N ASP A 114 -40.79 23.43 -3.88
CA ASP A 114 -40.61 23.14 -2.46
C ASP A 114 -39.33 22.33 -2.24
N ILE A 115 -38.15 22.97 -2.22
CA ILE A 115 -36.91 22.32 -1.75
C ILE A 115 -35.95 23.34 -1.08
N TRP A 116 -35.95 23.32 0.26
CA TRP A 116 -34.94 23.89 1.18
C TRP A 116 -34.70 25.41 1.24
N GLU A 117 -35.66 26.17 1.78
CA GLU A 117 -35.32 27.37 2.58
C GLU A 117 -35.33 27.05 4.08
N VAL A 118 -34.29 27.45 4.81
CA VAL A 118 -34.17 27.27 6.27
C VAL A 118 -34.21 28.65 6.96
N PRO A 119 -35.27 28.96 7.75
CA PRO A 119 -35.37 30.25 8.42
C PRO A 119 -34.30 30.48 9.51
N ARG A 120 -33.58 31.60 9.43
CA ARG A 120 -32.66 32.05 10.47
C ARG A 120 -33.44 32.80 11.56
N SER A 121 -33.51 32.25 12.77
CA SER A 121 -34.12 32.94 13.92
C SER A 121 -33.10 33.49 14.93
N ARG A 122 -33.52 34.46 15.73
CA ARG A 122 -32.70 35.41 16.50
C ARG A 122 -32.59 35.00 17.98
N MET A 123 -31.43 35.21 18.61
CA MET A 123 -31.19 34.92 20.03
C MET A 123 -31.82 35.92 21.01
N PRO A 124 -32.01 35.49 22.28
CA PRO A 124 -31.77 36.31 23.47
C PRO A 124 -30.64 35.75 24.37
N ARG A 125 -30.08 36.62 25.24
CA ARG A 125 -28.96 36.34 26.18
C ARG A 125 -29.44 35.84 27.55
N GLY A 126 -28.59 35.08 28.28
CA GLY A 126 -28.63 35.08 29.75
C GLY A 126 -27.82 33.99 30.50
N ALA A 127 -27.00 34.43 31.47
CA ALA A 127 -26.43 33.69 32.63
C ALA A 127 -25.19 32.76 32.48
N GLN A 128 -24.50 32.55 33.61
CA GLN A 128 -23.19 31.87 33.83
C GLN A 128 -23.33 30.78 34.93
N GLN A 129 -22.36 30.01 35.47
CA GLN A 129 -20.87 29.86 35.45
C GLN A 129 -20.54 28.34 35.56
N PRO A 130 -19.35 27.83 35.98
CA PRO A 130 -17.94 28.26 35.88
C PRO A 130 -17.03 27.20 35.17
N LEU A 131 -15.70 27.40 35.19
CA LEU A 131 -14.68 26.59 34.48
C LEU A 131 -14.17 25.34 35.23
N ILE A 132 -13.81 24.30 34.46
CA ILE A 132 -12.62 23.41 34.48
C ILE A 132 -12.79 22.46 33.28
N GLY A 133 -11.84 22.02 32.46
CA GLY A 133 -10.38 22.13 32.33
C GLY A 133 -10.01 21.58 30.93
N LYS A 134 -8.83 21.89 30.38
CA LYS A 134 -8.58 21.82 28.92
C LYS A 134 -7.93 20.51 28.44
N SER A 135 -8.30 20.06 27.24
CA SER A 135 -7.44 19.36 26.28
C SER A 135 -7.70 19.91 24.86
N PRO A 136 -6.69 20.13 24.00
CA PRO A 136 -6.88 20.67 22.66
C PRO A 136 -6.89 19.57 21.58
N SER A 137 -7.81 19.68 20.62
CA SER A 137 -7.82 18.89 19.39
C SER A 137 -7.62 19.77 18.15
N LEU A 138 -6.75 19.30 17.26
CA LEU A 138 -6.76 19.46 15.79
C LEU A 138 -7.10 20.83 15.18
N ASN A 139 -6.08 21.48 14.61
CA ASN A 139 -6.25 22.53 13.60
C ASN A 139 -6.42 21.91 12.20
N THR A 140 -7.38 22.42 11.43
CA THR A 140 -7.48 22.17 9.97
C THR A 140 -7.96 23.44 9.25
N ARG A 141 -7.09 24.06 8.44
CA ARG A 141 -7.27 25.14 7.43
C ARG A 141 -5.84 25.63 7.08
N LEU A 142 -5.41 25.98 5.85
CA LEU A 142 -6.05 26.16 4.54
C LEU A 142 -5.05 25.85 3.39
N LEU A 143 -5.56 25.91 2.15
CA LEU A 143 -4.92 25.65 0.84
C LEU A 143 -3.79 26.64 0.43
N PRO A 144 -3.04 26.39 -0.67
CA PRO A 144 -1.66 26.88 -0.82
C PRO A 144 -1.51 28.23 -1.54
N GLN A 145 -0.35 28.86 -1.35
CA GLN A 145 0.17 29.91 -2.22
C GLN A 145 1.44 29.42 -2.93
N GLY A 146 1.50 29.61 -4.24
CA GLY A 146 2.70 29.41 -5.03
C GLY A 146 2.93 30.61 -5.93
N SER A 147 4.08 31.26 -5.77
CA SER A 147 4.70 32.13 -6.77
C SER A 147 6.08 32.55 -6.28
N ASN A 148 7.13 32.27 -7.04
CA ASN A 148 8.16 33.28 -7.33
C ASN A 148 8.95 32.91 -8.58
N VAL A 149 9.12 33.93 -9.42
CA VAL A 149 9.69 33.90 -10.77
C VAL A 149 11.21 34.05 -10.71
N SER A 150 11.93 33.41 -11.65
CA SER A 150 13.04 34.07 -12.35
C SER A 150 13.39 33.37 -13.67
N MET A 151 13.47 34.17 -14.73
CA MET A 151 13.80 33.75 -16.09
C MET A 151 15.26 34.03 -16.42
N SER A 152 15.93 33.07 -17.03
CA SER A 152 17.09 33.31 -17.91
C SER A 152 17.26 32.08 -18.80
N GLY A 153 17.42 32.15 -20.12
CA GLY A 153 17.61 33.35 -20.94
C GLY A 153 18.74 33.17 -21.95
N ARG A 154 18.67 32.16 -22.83
CA ARG A 154 19.51 32.07 -24.04
C ARG A 154 18.95 31.08 -25.06
N SER A 155 18.69 31.60 -26.25
CA SER A 155 18.32 30.83 -27.44
C SER A 155 19.58 30.28 -28.13
N SER A 156 19.49 29.08 -28.74
CA SER A 156 19.86 28.85 -30.14
C SER A 156 19.83 27.36 -30.56
N ALA A 157 19.67 27.18 -31.87
CA ALA A 157 20.11 26.03 -32.69
C ALA A 157 19.24 24.76 -32.81
N LEU A 158 18.48 24.76 -33.91
CA LEU A 158 18.36 23.69 -34.93
C LEU A 158 17.40 22.50 -34.72
N LEU A 159 16.34 22.55 -35.54
CA LEU A 159 15.84 21.50 -36.46
C LEU A 159 15.53 20.07 -35.92
N GLN A 160 14.25 19.87 -35.60
CA GLN A 160 13.29 19.15 -36.47
C GLN A 160 13.69 17.78 -37.09
N GLY A 161 12.96 16.72 -36.70
CA GLY A 161 12.81 15.45 -37.45
C GLY A 161 13.34 14.22 -36.69
N SER A 162 12.52 13.38 -36.05
CA SER A 162 11.53 12.41 -36.56
C SER A 162 12.14 11.10 -37.12
N GLY A 163 11.89 9.97 -36.46
CA GLY A 163 12.18 8.62 -37.01
C GLY A 163 12.26 7.51 -35.95
N GLY A 164 11.39 6.50 -36.06
CA GLY A 164 11.40 5.29 -35.22
C GLY A 164 12.26 4.14 -35.76
N PRO A 165 12.28 2.98 -35.09
CA PRO A 165 13.22 1.85 -35.31
C PRO A 165 12.56 0.69 -36.11
N PRO A 166 13.03 -0.58 -36.10
CA PRO A 166 14.36 -1.18 -35.83
C PRO A 166 14.84 -2.08 -37.01
N VAL A 167 15.89 -2.90 -36.84
CA VAL A 167 15.91 -4.39 -37.11
C VAL A 167 17.34 -4.99 -36.97
N ARG A 168 17.41 -6.28 -36.61
CA ARG A 168 18.60 -7.13 -36.36
C ARG A 168 18.49 -8.41 -37.22
N PRO A 169 19.59 -9.02 -37.71
CA PRO A 169 20.05 -10.32 -37.18
C PRO A 169 21.61 -10.39 -37.11
N SER A 170 22.31 -11.18 -36.29
CA SER A 170 22.23 -12.59 -35.85
C SER A 170 22.87 -13.63 -36.80
N GLY A 171 23.94 -14.27 -36.32
CA GLY A 171 24.63 -15.46 -36.87
C GLY A 171 26.03 -15.57 -36.22
N TYR A 172 26.40 -16.55 -35.38
CA TYR A 172 26.56 -18.03 -35.47
C TYR A 172 27.95 -18.52 -35.89
N VAL A 173 28.38 -19.67 -35.31
CA VAL A 173 29.61 -20.47 -35.55
C VAL A 173 30.89 -19.83 -34.92
N SER A 174 31.50 -20.34 -33.83
CA SER A 174 32.08 -21.67 -33.48
C SER A 174 33.50 -21.89 -34.04
N GLY A 175 34.48 -22.22 -33.18
CA GLY A 175 35.86 -22.52 -33.62
C GLY A 175 36.93 -22.57 -32.52
N MET A 176 37.10 -23.75 -31.91
CA MET A 176 38.35 -24.35 -31.39
C MET A 176 39.31 -23.58 -30.46
N GLU A 177 39.52 -24.19 -29.28
CA GLU A 177 40.74 -24.10 -28.45
C GLU A 177 41.90 -24.88 -29.13
N PRO A 178 43.19 -24.65 -28.76
CA PRO A 178 43.74 -25.45 -27.65
C PRO A 178 44.87 -24.81 -26.77
N VAL A 179 44.76 -25.04 -25.45
CA VAL A 179 45.78 -25.62 -24.54
C VAL A 179 47.20 -24.99 -24.39
N SER A 180 47.43 -24.49 -23.16
CA SER A 180 48.69 -24.44 -22.36
C SER A 180 49.96 -23.74 -22.86
N GLN A 181 50.45 -22.80 -22.03
CA GLN A 181 51.66 -23.00 -21.20
C GLN A 181 51.81 -21.91 -20.12
N VAL A 182 52.35 -22.27 -18.96
CA VAL A 182 52.69 -21.37 -17.82
C VAL A 182 54.18 -21.52 -17.52
N PRO A 183 54.92 -20.41 -17.32
CA PRO A 183 55.70 -20.28 -16.09
C PRO A 183 55.64 -18.88 -15.45
N VAL A 184 55.83 -18.87 -14.13
CA VAL A 184 55.93 -17.75 -13.16
C VAL A 184 57.25 -18.00 -12.38
N PRO A 185 57.92 -17.07 -11.63
CA PRO A 185 57.70 -15.63 -11.37
C PRO A 185 58.93 -14.71 -11.62
N VAL A 186 58.72 -13.38 -11.59
CA VAL A 186 59.69 -12.43 -10.97
C VAL A 186 58.92 -11.42 -10.10
N LYS A 187 59.48 -11.09 -8.93
CA LYS A 187 58.85 -10.31 -7.85
C LYS A 187 59.59 -8.99 -7.64
N LEU A 188 58.93 -7.84 -7.82
CA LEU A 188 59.41 -6.53 -7.35
C LEU A 188 58.25 -5.63 -6.90
N SER A 189 58.51 -4.87 -5.83
CA SER A 189 57.66 -3.83 -5.24
C SER A 189 58.59 -2.72 -4.74
N PRO A 190 58.23 -1.42 -4.84
CA PRO A 190 57.49 -0.82 -3.71
C PRO A 190 56.48 0.31 -4.05
N THR A 191 55.56 0.53 -3.10
CA THR A 191 54.93 1.78 -2.59
C THR A 191 55.27 3.10 -3.33
N SER A 192 54.35 3.97 -3.75
CA SER A 192 53.38 4.69 -2.88
C SER A 192 52.31 5.50 -3.66
N THR A 193 51.10 5.58 -3.09
CA THR A 193 50.11 6.70 -3.12
C THR A 193 50.01 7.68 -4.31
N VAL A 194 48.82 7.78 -4.92
CA VAL A 194 47.92 8.99 -4.93
C VAL A 194 46.59 8.63 -5.63
N LEU A 195 45.46 9.04 -5.04
CA LEU A 195 44.11 9.17 -5.63
C LEU A 195 43.74 10.67 -5.63
N PRO A 196 42.67 11.18 -6.30
CA PRO A 196 41.55 10.50 -6.99
C PRO A 196 41.21 11.09 -8.39
N VAL A 197 40.09 10.66 -9.03
CA VAL A 197 38.98 11.52 -9.56
C VAL A 197 37.97 10.73 -10.46
N ALA A 198 36.68 10.95 -10.20
CA ALA A 198 35.49 10.81 -11.08
C ALA A 198 35.14 9.46 -11.79
N GLU A 199 34.48 8.59 -11.03
CA GLU A 199 33.07 8.20 -11.22
C GLU A 199 32.35 8.48 -12.58
N LYS A 200 31.67 7.44 -13.11
CA LYS A 200 30.44 7.60 -13.90
C LYS A 200 29.38 6.60 -13.40
N PRO A 201 28.10 6.99 -13.23
CA PRO A 201 27.19 6.23 -12.36
C PRO A 201 26.71 4.91 -12.99
N GLN A 202 26.87 3.82 -12.24
CA GLN A 202 26.03 2.63 -12.43
C GLN A 202 24.69 2.88 -11.74
N VAL A 203 23.60 2.70 -12.49
CA VAL A 203 22.23 2.85 -11.98
C VAL A 203 21.99 1.82 -10.87
N PRO A 204 21.69 2.23 -9.62
CA PRO A 204 21.38 1.27 -8.59
C PRO A 204 20.07 0.56 -8.93
N ALA A 205 20.11 -0.78 -9.06
CA ALA A 205 18.91 -1.58 -8.93
C ALA A 205 18.24 -1.21 -7.59
N ALA A 206 16.91 -1.05 -7.60
CA ALA A 206 16.17 -0.49 -6.47
C ALA A 206 16.39 -1.31 -5.19
N ARG A 207 17.31 -0.84 -4.34
CA ARG A 207 17.44 -1.33 -2.96
C ARG A 207 16.19 -0.86 -2.22
N SER A 208 15.24 -1.77 -2.03
CA SER A 208 14.11 -1.55 -1.12
C SER A 208 14.65 -1.14 0.24
N ASN A 209 14.15 -0.01 0.78
CA ASN A 209 14.60 0.50 2.06
C ASN A 209 14.35 -0.59 3.14
N PRO A 210 15.33 -0.96 3.98
CA PRO A 210 15.10 -1.93 5.06
C PRO A 210 13.93 -1.56 5.97
N GLU A 211 13.65 -0.27 6.19
CA GLU A 211 12.46 0.17 6.95
C GLU A 211 11.13 -0.09 6.21
N GLU A 212 11.14 -0.14 4.88
CA GLU A 212 9.97 -0.47 4.07
C GLU A 212 9.73 -1.99 4.08
N LEU A 213 10.80 -2.79 3.98
CA LEU A 213 10.74 -4.25 4.15
C LEU A 213 10.24 -4.61 5.55
N LYS A 214 10.77 -3.97 6.60
CA LYS A 214 10.28 -4.08 7.99
C LYS A 214 8.78 -3.81 8.09
N ARG A 215 8.30 -2.67 7.55
CA ARG A 215 6.88 -2.31 7.60
C ARG A 215 5.99 -3.31 6.85
N LYS A 216 6.38 -3.73 5.64
CA LYS A 216 5.67 -4.76 4.86
C LYS A 216 5.59 -6.10 5.61
N THR A 217 6.70 -6.49 6.24
CA THR A 217 6.81 -7.72 7.04
C THR A 217 5.92 -7.68 8.28
N VAL A 218 5.89 -6.57 9.03
CA VAL A 218 4.94 -6.41 10.14
C VAL A 218 3.50 -6.54 9.63
N SER A 219 3.12 -5.80 8.58
CA SER A 219 1.76 -5.85 8.04
C SER A 219 1.33 -7.25 7.56
N LEU A 220 2.18 -7.96 6.80
CA LEU A 220 1.84 -9.29 6.30
C LEU A 220 1.74 -10.33 7.43
N LEU A 221 2.57 -10.21 8.48
CA LEU A 221 2.52 -11.09 9.64
C LEU A 221 1.27 -10.83 10.49
N GLU A 222 0.85 -9.58 10.66
CA GLU A 222 -0.41 -9.26 11.35
C GLU A 222 -1.65 -9.72 10.58
N GLU A 223 -1.63 -9.63 9.25
CA GLU A 223 -2.68 -10.18 8.39
C GLU A 223 -2.71 -11.72 8.47
N TYR A 224 -1.56 -12.39 8.34
CA TYR A 224 -1.45 -13.83 8.55
C TYR A 224 -1.94 -14.24 9.95
N PHE A 225 -1.62 -13.47 11.00
CA PHE A 225 -2.10 -13.74 12.35
C PHE A 225 -3.59 -13.46 12.56
N SER A 226 -4.22 -12.72 11.67
CA SER A 226 -5.67 -12.50 11.65
C SER A 226 -6.41 -13.57 10.84
N VAL A 227 -5.93 -13.90 9.64
CA VAL A 227 -6.68 -14.69 8.63
C VAL A 227 -6.21 -16.15 8.51
N ARG A 228 -4.97 -16.47 8.96
CA ARG A 228 -4.37 -17.83 8.98
C ARG A 228 -4.22 -18.49 7.61
N ILE A 229 -3.88 -17.71 6.58
CA ILE A 229 -3.71 -18.20 5.20
C ILE A 229 -2.22 -18.35 4.90
N LEU A 230 -1.71 -19.58 4.93
CA LEU A 230 -0.28 -19.88 4.73
C LEU A 230 0.21 -19.56 3.31
N ASP A 231 -0.57 -19.88 2.27
CA ASP A 231 -0.18 -19.64 0.87
C ASP A 231 -0.19 -18.14 0.50
N GLU A 232 -1.01 -17.32 1.17
CA GLU A 232 -1.04 -15.87 1.00
C GLU A 232 0.16 -15.22 1.71
N ALA A 233 0.46 -15.63 2.95
CA ALA A 233 1.66 -15.20 3.66
C ALA A 233 2.94 -15.55 2.89
N LEU A 234 2.98 -16.74 2.27
CA LEU A 234 4.06 -17.16 1.37
C LEU A 234 4.20 -16.21 0.18
N GLN A 235 3.11 -15.93 -0.55
CA GLN A 235 3.15 -15.02 -1.69
C GLN A 235 3.63 -13.62 -1.28
N CYS A 236 3.14 -13.08 -0.16
CA CYS A 236 3.57 -11.79 0.37
C CYS A 236 5.07 -11.75 0.73
N ILE A 237 5.64 -12.87 1.21
CA ILE A 237 7.08 -12.98 1.51
C ILE A 237 7.92 -13.08 0.23
N GLU A 238 7.47 -13.84 -0.78
CA GLU A 238 8.13 -13.89 -2.10
C GLU A 238 8.08 -12.52 -2.80
N GLU A 239 6.99 -11.76 -2.64
CA GLU A 239 6.83 -10.41 -3.17
C GLU A 239 7.79 -9.38 -2.56
N LEU A 240 8.39 -9.64 -1.39
CA LEU A 240 9.49 -8.83 -0.85
C LEU A 240 10.74 -8.87 -1.74
N LYS A 241 10.93 -9.94 -2.53
CA LYS A 241 12.04 -10.15 -3.49
C LYS A 241 13.44 -9.88 -2.91
N SER A 242 13.59 -10.09 -1.61
CA SER A 242 14.75 -9.70 -0.82
C SER A 242 15.20 -10.86 0.08
N PRO A 243 15.80 -11.93 -0.46
CA PRO A 243 16.12 -13.13 0.31
C PRO A 243 17.08 -12.88 1.48
N ALA A 244 18.00 -11.91 1.35
CA ALA A 244 18.88 -11.48 2.44
C ALA A 244 18.13 -10.86 3.65
N PHE A 245 16.83 -10.59 3.51
CA PHE A 245 15.95 -10.09 4.58
C PHE A 245 15.16 -11.22 5.26
N TYR A 246 15.16 -12.44 4.72
CA TYR A 246 14.37 -13.57 5.26
C TYR A 246 14.70 -13.95 6.72
N PRO A 247 15.97 -13.91 7.20
CA PRO A 247 16.25 -14.06 8.63
C PRO A 247 15.50 -13.05 9.51
N GLU A 248 15.34 -11.81 9.02
CA GLU A 248 14.60 -10.76 9.74
C GLU A 248 13.08 -11.01 9.71
N VAL A 249 12.57 -11.63 8.65
CA VAL A 249 11.16 -12.10 8.60
C VAL A 249 10.92 -13.19 9.64
N VAL A 250 11.86 -14.13 9.83
CA VAL A 250 11.78 -15.18 10.86
C VAL A 250 11.79 -14.57 12.26
N GLU A 251 12.76 -13.69 12.56
CA GLU A 251 12.86 -12.95 13.83
C GLU A 251 11.56 -12.17 14.14
N LYS A 252 11.00 -11.48 13.14
CA LYS A 252 9.76 -10.71 13.28
C LYS A 252 8.51 -11.58 13.37
N ALA A 253 8.47 -12.74 12.73
CA ALA A 253 7.40 -13.72 12.90
C ALA A 253 7.34 -14.25 14.35
N ILE A 254 8.50 -14.58 14.92
CA ILE A 254 8.58 -15.08 16.30
C ILE A 254 8.22 -13.96 17.29
N SER A 255 8.91 -12.82 17.25
CA SER A 255 8.66 -11.70 18.18
C SER A 255 7.21 -11.20 18.14
N LEU A 256 6.66 -10.86 16.96
CA LEU A 256 5.27 -10.40 16.83
C LEU A 256 4.26 -11.49 17.21
N GLY A 257 4.58 -12.76 16.99
CA GLY A 257 3.71 -13.88 17.30
C GLY A 257 3.62 -14.14 18.81
N LEU A 258 4.74 -14.01 19.53
CA LEU A 258 4.80 -14.19 20.98
C LEU A 258 4.24 -12.99 21.75
N ASP A 259 4.35 -11.78 21.20
CA ASP A 259 3.81 -10.53 21.78
C ASP A 259 2.28 -10.40 21.71
N LYS A 260 1.59 -11.19 20.87
CA LYS A 260 0.12 -11.19 20.88
C LYS A 260 -0.43 -11.82 22.17
N SER A 261 -1.60 -11.35 22.62
CA SER A 261 -2.38 -11.99 23.68
C SER A 261 -3.62 -12.69 23.08
N PRO A 262 -3.78 -14.02 23.21
CA PRO A 262 -2.77 -14.99 23.64
C PRO A 262 -1.64 -15.18 22.58
N PRO A 263 -0.46 -15.68 22.99
CA PRO A 263 0.67 -15.93 22.09
C PRO A 263 0.30 -16.88 20.94
N ARG A 264 0.85 -16.63 19.75
CA ARG A 264 0.53 -17.36 18.50
C ARG A 264 1.59 -18.41 18.15
N VAL A 265 2.05 -19.15 19.15
CA VAL A 265 3.10 -20.19 19.06
C VAL A 265 2.88 -21.14 17.88
N GLU A 266 1.79 -21.92 17.91
CA GLU A 266 1.49 -22.92 16.88
C GLU A 266 1.38 -22.32 15.46
N PRO A 267 0.68 -21.19 15.23
CA PRO A 267 0.73 -20.54 13.92
C PRO A 267 2.09 -19.97 13.48
N VAL A 268 2.97 -19.55 14.39
CA VAL A 268 4.34 -19.16 14.00
C VAL A 268 5.08 -20.39 13.51
N ALA A 269 5.04 -21.49 14.26
CA ALA A 269 5.64 -22.75 13.83
C ALA A 269 5.11 -23.19 12.46
N GLN A 270 3.79 -23.25 12.27
CA GLN A 270 3.16 -23.61 10.99
C GLN A 270 3.57 -22.71 9.82
N LEU A 271 3.77 -21.41 10.04
CA LEU A 271 4.27 -20.51 9.00
C LEU A 271 5.71 -20.85 8.60
N LEU A 272 6.60 -21.00 9.58
CA LEU A 272 8.01 -21.29 9.35
C LEU A 272 8.20 -22.68 8.70
N GLU A 273 7.47 -23.70 9.18
CA GLU A 273 7.42 -25.03 8.58
C GLU A 273 6.94 -25.00 7.12
N HIS A 274 5.86 -24.26 6.81
CA HIS A 274 5.33 -24.16 5.44
C HIS A 274 6.32 -23.48 4.50
N LEU A 275 6.95 -22.38 4.93
CA LEU A 275 7.94 -21.65 4.13
C LEU A 275 9.21 -22.48 3.88
N PHE A 276 9.62 -23.28 4.86
CA PHE A 276 10.73 -24.24 4.71
C PHE A 276 10.38 -25.40 3.78
N ALA A 277 9.21 -26.04 3.96
CA ALA A 277 8.73 -27.11 3.11
C ALA A 277 8.54 -26.67 1.64
N LYS A 278 8.19 -25.41 1.42
CA LYS A 278 8.09 -24.76 0.10
C LYS A 278 9.43 -24.26 -0.45
N LYS A 279 10.51 -24.35 0.34
CA LYS A 279 11.88 -23.90 0.01
C LYS A 279 12.00 -22.39 -0.24
N VAL A 280 11.11 -21.60 0.35
CA VAL A 280 11.21 -20.12 0.38
C VAL A 280 12.24 -19.70 1.42
N PHE A 281 12.22 -20.34 2.58
CA PHE A 281 13.28 -20.23 3.59
C PHE A 281 14.21 -21.43 3.51
N THR A 282 15.51 -21.17 3.62
CA THR A 282 16.53 -22.19 3.83
C THR A 282 16.71 -22.46 5.33
N ALA A 283 17.38 -23.56 5.68
CA ALA A 283 17.77 -23.84 7.06
C ALA A 283 18.66 -22.72 7.63
N SER A 284 19.48 -22.06 6.79
CA SER A 284 20.32 -20.93 7.20
C SER A 284 19.50 -19.69 7.55
N ASP A 285 18.38 -19.44 6.85
CA ASP A 285 17.50 -18.30 7.14
C ASP A 285 16.79 -18.47 8.48
N LEU A 286 16.29 -19.68 8.74
CA LEU A 286 15.67 -20.06 10.00
C LEU A 286 16.67 -20.00 11.16
N ALA A 287 17.85 -20.62 11.00
CA ALA A 287 18.92 -20.60 11.99
C ALA A 287 19.30 -19.17 12.39
N THR A 288 19.56 -18.31 11.40
CA THR A 288 19.94 -16.91 11.62
C THR A 288 18.82 -16.12 12.29
N GLY A 289 17.57 -16.29 11.85
CA GLY A 289 16.42 -15.61 12.44
C GLY A 289 16.11 -16.04 13.87
N CYS A 290 16.27 -17.33 14.18
CA CYS A 290 16.14 -17.85 15.55
C CYS A 290 17.28 -17.37 16.46
N LEU A 291 18.52 -17.30 15.97
CA LEU A 291 19.66 -16.74 16.72
C LEU A 291 19.49 -15.23 16.98
N ASN A 292 19.00 -14.47 15.99
CA ASN A 292 18.67 -13.07 16.17
C ASN A 292 17.59 -12.88 17.24
N PHE A 293 16.50 -13.66 17.18
CA PHE A 293 15.45 -13.61 18.18
C PHE A 293 15.93 -14.01 19.57
N ALA A 294 16.78 -15.05 19.69
CA ALA A 294 17.37 -15.47 20.96
C ALA A 294 18.14 -14.34 21.64
N SER A 295 18.87 -13.52 20.88
CA SER A 295 19.59 -12.35 21.41
C SER A 295 18.71 -11.21 21.94
N GLN A 296 17.39 -11.26 21.71
CA GLN A 296 16.38 -10.32 22.22
C GLN A 296 15.36 -11.00 23.15
N LEU A 297 15.57 -12.29 23.47
CA LEU A 297 14.60 -13.09 24.22
C LEU A 297 14.45 -12.59 25.67
N GLU A 298 15.55 -12.18 26.30
CA GLU A 298 15.58 -11.68 27.67
C GLU A 298 14.75 -10.41 27.83
N ASP A 299 14.95 -9.44 26.92
CA ASP A 299 14.19 -8.19 26.89
C ASP A 299 12.68 -8.47 26.76
N LEU A 300 12.29 -9.40 25.86
CA LEU A 300 10.90 -9.81 25.71
C LEU A 300 10.37 -10.58 26.93
N ALA A 301 11.22 -11.39 27.59
CA ALA A 301 10.85 -12.20 28.73
C ALA A 301 10.58 -11.37 30.00
N MET A 302 11.15 -10.16 30.11
CA MET A 302 10.83 -9.21 31.19
C MET A 302 9.32 -8.87 31.22
N ASP A 303 8.71 -8.61 30.06
CA ASP A 303 7.28 -8.34 29.94
C ASP A 303 6.44 -9.63 29.79
N LEU A 304 7.02 -10.66 29.16
CA LEU A 304 6.35 -11.92 28.81
C LEU A 304 7.12 -13.12 29.37
N PRO A 305 6.99 -13.49 30.66
CA PRO A 305 7.82 -14.53 31.29
C PRO A 305 7.62 -15.95 30.72
N LYS A 306 6.66 -16.15 29.81
CA LYS A 306 6.49 -17.40 29.06
C LYS A 306 7.18 -17.40 27.69
N ALA A 307 7.80 -16.30 27.27
CA ALA A 307 8.47 -16.20 25.98
C ALA A 307 9.55 -17.28 25.76
N PRO A 308 10.41 -17.65 26.74
CA PRO A 308 11.38 -18.72 26.55
C PRO A 308 10.73 -20.08 26.28
N ALA A 309 9.76 -20.48 27.11
CA ALA A 309 9.02 -21.73 26.91
C ALA A 309 8.26 -21.76 25.57
N ASN A 310 7.60 -20.65 25.21
CA ASN A 310 6.89 -20.52 23.93
C ASN A 310 7.84 -20.59 22.72
N PHE A 311 9.04 -20.00 22.83
CA PHE A 311 10.06 -20.08 21.79
C PHE A 311 10.61 -21.51 21.67
N GLY A 312 10.77 -22.22 22.79
CA GLY A 312 11.15 -23.64 22.81
C GLY A 312 10.13 -24.54 22.12
N GLU A 313 8.84 -24.25 22.28
CA GLU A 313 7.78 -24.93 21.51
C GLU A 313 7.94 -24.67 19.99
N ILE A 314 8.29 -23.46 19.55
CA ILE A 314 8.58 -23.17 18.12
C ILE A 314 9.83 -23.91 17.63
N ILE A 315 10.93 -23.88 18.38
CA ILE A 315 12.17 -24.60 18.01
C ILE A 315 11.92 -26.10 17.91
N SER A 316 11.15 -26.69 18.83
CA SER A 316 10.84 -28.13 18.81
C SER A 316 10.22 -28.58 17.48
N LYS A 317 9.37 -27.74 16.88
CA LYS A 317 8.70 -27.96 15.61
C LYS A 317 9.67 -27.88 14.43
N LEU A 318 10.58 -26.90 14.44
CA LEU A 318 11.64 -26.76 13.44
C LEU A 318 12.65 -27.93 13.50
N VAL A 319 12.96 -28.44 14.69
CA VAL A 319 13.79 -29.65 14.87
C VAL A 319 13.07 -30.90 14.38
N LEU A 320 11.79 -31.09 14.71
CA LEU A 320 10.97 -32.22 14.26
C LEU A 320 10.75 -32.26 12.74
N THR A 321 10.76 -31.10 12.07
CA THR A 321 10.68 -31.00 10.60
C THR A 321 12.04 -31.07 9.89
N GLY A 322 13.14 -31.21 10.64
CA GLY A 322 14.50 -31.27 10.10
C GLY A 322 15.00 -29.94 9.54
N ALA A 323 14.37 -28.83 9.92
CA ALA A 323 14.79 -27.48 9.57
C ALA A 323 15.96 -26.97 10.43
N MET A 324 16.13 -27.55 11.62
CA MET A 324 17.20 -27.27 12.57
C MET A 324 17.72 -28.56 13.23
N ASP A 325 18.95 -28.54 13.71
CA ASP A 325 19.59 -29.60 14.50
C ASP A 325 19.92 -29.13 15.93
N PHE A 326 20.33 -30.05 16.80
CA PHE A 326 20.67 -29.75 18.18
C PHE A 326 21.97 -28.94 18.34
N LYS A 327 22.78 -28.81 17.28
CA LYS A 327 23.94 -27.91 17.27
C LYS A 327 23.48 -26.46 17.23
N LEU A 328 22.54 -26.14 16.34
CA LEU A 328 21.87 -24.84 16.31
C LEU A 328 21.06 -24.59 17.59
N VAL A 329 20.45 -25.62 18.20
CA VAL A 329 19.83 -25.48 19.53
C VAL A 329 20.87 -25.08 20.58
N ASN A 330 22.05 -25.71 20.60
CA ASN A 330 23.13 -25.34 21.51
C ASN A 330 23.60 -23.89 21.29
N GLU A 331 23.80 -23.48 20.04
CA GLU A 331 24.13 -22.08 19.70
C GLU A 331 23.06 -21.09 20.15
N ILE A 332 21.77 -21.45 20.07
CA ILE A 332 20.65 -20.63 20.56
C ILE A 332 20.64 -20.55 22.09
N LEU A 333 20.86 -21.66 22.80
CA LEU A 333 20.95 -21.66 24.26
C LEU A 333 22.09 -20.75 24.74
N GLN A 334 23.27 -20.82 24.11
CA GLN A 334 24.40 -19.92 24.37
C GLN A 334 24.13 -18.42 24.05
N LYS A 335 23.02 -18.07 23.39
CA LYS A 335 22.57 -16.66 23.22
C LYS A 335 21.70 -16.17 24.36
N VAL A 336 21.14 -17.06 25.17
CA VAL A 336 20.37 -16.73 26.37
C VAL A 336 21.35 -16.74 27.54
N THR A 337 21.57 -15.59 28.14
CA THR A 337 22.51 -15.38 29.25
C THR A 337 21.87 -15.55 30.63
N ASP A 338 20.53 -15.54 30.70
CA ASP A 338 19.78 -15.87 31.92
C ASP A 338 19.57 -17.39 32.05
N ASP A 339 20.22 -17.98 33.05
CA ASP A 339 20.12 -19.39 33.48
C ASP A 339 18.69 -19.95 33.51
N LEU A 340 17.70 -19.17 33.98
CA LEU A 340 16.32 -19.64 34.13
C LEU A 340 15.63 -19.69 32.78
N TYR A 341 15.81 -18.66 31.95
CA TYR A 341 15.26 -18.63 30.60
C TYR A 341 15.90 -19.69 29.69
N GLU A 342 17.20 -19.94 29.83
CA GLU A 342 17.91 -21.01 29.10
C GLU A 342 17.35 -22.40 29.50
N LYS A 343 17.16 -22.65 30.81
CA LYS A 343 16.59 -23.91 31.33
C LYS A 343 15.13 -24.10 30.91
N ASP A 344 14.30 -23.05 30.98
CA ASP A 344 12.89 -23.10 30.55
C ASP A 344 12.77 -23.32 29.03
N LEU A 345 13.63 -22.67 28.24
CA LEU A 345 13.72 -22.85 26.79
C LEU A 345 14.06 -24.31 26.43
N PHE A 346 15.12 -24.86 27.02
CA PHE A 346 15.53 -26.25 26.76
C PHE A 346 14.52 -27.27 27.28
N ALA A 347 13.94 -27.05 28.46
CA ALA A 347 12.91 -27.91 29.02
C ALA A 347 11.65 -27.96 28.13
N ALA A 348 11.23 -26.82 27.56
CA ALA A 348 10.14 -26.76 26.61
C ALA A 348 10.44 -27.52 25.31
N ILE A 349 11.65 -27.34 24.74
CA ILE A 349 12.11 -28.08 23.54
C ILE A 349 12.05 -29.60 23.81
N MET A 350 12.70 -30.06 24.88
CA MET A 350 12.78 -31.48 25.21
C MET A 350 11.41 -32.10 25.50
N LYS A 351 10.54 -31.39 26.22
CA LYS A 351 9.16 -31.83 26.50
C LYS A 351 8.34 -31.96 25.22
N ALA A 352 8.40 -30.96 24.33
CA ALA A 352 7.63 -30.96 23.09
C ALA A 352 8.12 -32.03 22.10
N ILE A 353 9.42 -32.21 21.94
CA ILE A 353 9.99 -33.30 21.12
C ILE A 353 9.60 -34.66 21.71
N SER A 354 9.77 -34.89 23.01
CA SER A 354 9.42 -36.16 23.66
C SER A 354 7.92 -36.49 23.61
N SER A 355 7.06 -35.49 23.38
CA SER A 355 5.62 -35.66 23.20
C SER A 355 5.22 -35.96 21.74
N SER A 356 6.16 -35.87 20.79
CA SER A 356 5.93 -36.15 19.37
C SER A 356 6.19 -37.62 19.03
N PRO A 357 5.36 -38.29 18.21
CA PRO A 357 5.55 -39.70 17.84
C PRO A 357 6.85 -39.97 17.07
N THR A 358 7.41 -38.96 16.39
CA THR A 358 8.71 -39.05 15.69
C THR A 358 9.88 -38.57 16.54
N GLY A 359 9.62 -37.95 17.70
CA GLY A 359 10.63 -37.20 18.46
C GLY A 359 11.73 -38.07 19.02
N GLN A 360 11.43 -39.28 19.50
CA GLN A 360 12.45 -40.18 20.05
C GLN A 360 13.54 -40.50 19.01
N GLY A 361 13.17 -40.77 17.75
CA GLY A 361 14.16 -41.04 16.69
C GLY A 361 15.02 -39.82 16.35
N VAL A 362 14.48 -38.59 16.50
CA VAL A 362 15.27 -37.36 16.35
C VAL A 362 16.25 -37.20 17.51
N LEU A 363 15.82 -37.46 18.75
CA LEU A 363 16.70 -37.42 19.93
C LEU A 363 17.80 -38.47 19.87
N ASP A 364 17.48 -39.70 19.47
CA ASP A 364 18.46 -40.79 19.36
C ASP A 364 19.49 -40.53 18.25
N SER A 365 19.06 -39.99 17.11
CA SER A 365 19.96 -39.65 15.99
C SER A 365 20.89 -38.47 16.28
N GLN A 366 20.54 -37.61 17.25
CA GLN A 366 21.31 -36.43 17.65
C GLN A 366 21.80 -36.50 19.11
N ALA A 367 21.86 -37.71 19.69
CA ALA A 367 22.23 -37.94 21.08
C ALA A 367 23.47 -37.16 21.59
N PRO A 368 24.62 -37.09 20.88
CA PRO A 368 25.77 -36.34 21.37
C PRO A 368 25.53 -34.82 21.42
N ASP A 369 24.77 -34.27 20.48
CA ASP A 369 24.45 -32.84 20.45
C ASP A 369 23.39 -32.48 21.51
N VAL A 370 22.43 -33.39 21.76
CA VAL A 370 21.46 -33.32 22.88
C VAL A 370 22.19 -33.36 24.24
N GLU A 371 23.21 -34.21 24.38
CA GLU A 371 24.04 -34.29 25.59
C GLU A 371 24.89 -33.02 25.77
N ALA A 372 25.46 -32.48 24.68
CA ALA A 372 26.15 -31.20 24.70
C ALA A 372 25.25 -30.05 25.18
N CYS A 373 23.96 -30.02 24.81
CA CYS A 373 23.00 -29.05 25.36
C CYS A 373 22.75 -29.27 26.86
N LYS A 374 22.61 -30.51 27.32
CA LYS A 374 22.41 -30.82 28.76
C LYS A 374 23.59 -30.41 29.63
N ASN A 375 24.81 -30.43 29.08
CA ASN A 375 26.03 -30.07 29.79
C ASN A 375 26.21 -28.56 29.99
N LEU A 376 25.35 -27.70 29.39
CA LEU A 376 25.31 -26.27 29.69
C LEU A 376 24.76 -25.97 31.10
N PHE A 377 24.00 -26.91 31.69
CA PHE A 377 23.26 -26.72 32.94
C PHE A 377 23.88 -27.39 34.19
N GLN A 378 25.11 -27.91 34.08
CA GLN A 378 25.83 -28.65 35.13
C GLN A 378 26.91 -27.80 35.80
#